data_AF-A0AA95I1G5-F1
#
_entry.id   AF-A0AA95I1G5-F1
#
_cell.length_a   1.000
_cell.length_b   1.000
_cell.length_c   1.000
_cell.angle_alpha   90.00
_cell.angle_beta   90.00
_cell.angle_gamma   90.00
#
_symmetry.space_group_name_H-M   'P 1'
#
loop_
_entity.id
_entity.type
_entity.pdbx_description
1 polymer ?
#
loop_
_entity_poly.entity_id
_entity_poly.type
_entity_poly.pdbx_seq_one_letter_code
_entity_poly.pdbx_strand_id
1 'polypeptide(L)'
;MLSKGLNDRAPKMEYPKNVEFVKNQPSLINTWLGEKRPLNTLEITELFMEIERNAVGLILLMGLIQVTKDKEIKNYLLKGKKLAKKQVDIFDKLLKENDHFIGFPITMEVRNSTISPFSERLILFIIATSNQIAISALADALSVSMRRDLAAHYFLVLGEVMRYGDEGLKLLIERGWMEQPPQPIDRNKFYKK
;
A
#
# COMPACT_ATOMS: atom_id res chain seq x y z
N MET A 1 -20.44 -8.21 8.68
CA MET A 1 -19.15 -8.28 9.39
C MET A 1 -19.23 -7.50 10.70
N LEU A 2 -19.57 -6.21 10.66
CA LEU A 2 -19.67 -5.33 11.83
C LEU A 2 -20.61 -5.84 12.94
N SER A 3 -21.85 -6.18 12.63
CA SER A 3 -22.82 -6.73 13.61
C SER A 3 -22.44 -8.10 14.16
N LYS A 4 -21.53 -8.81 13.48
CA LYS A 4 -21.03 -10.13 13.89
C LYS A 4 -19.77 -10.04 14.75
N GLY A 5 -19.25 -8.83 15.02
CA GLY A 5 -18.00 -8.63 15.76
C GLY A 5 -16.74 -9.06 15.01
N LEU A 6 -16.85 -9.39 13.72
CA LEU A 6 -15.76 -9.91 12.89
C LEU A 6 -15.02 -8.81 12.12
N ASN A 7 -15.34 -7.54 12.37
CA ASN A 7 -14.64 -6.45 11.70
C ASN A 7 -13.41 -6.07 12.49
N ASP A 8 -12.29 -5.99 11.80
CA ASP A 8 -11.05 -5.40 12.29
C ASP A 8 -11.34 -4.00 12.85
N ARG A 9 -10.62 -3.67 13.92
CA ARG A 9 -10.84 -2.47 14.72
C ARG A 9 -9.59 -1.63 14.69
N ALA A 10 -9.73 -0.39 14.22
CA ALA A 10 -8.70 0.62 14.37
C ALA A 10 -8.35 0.82 15.86
N PRO A 11 -7.11 1.22 16.18
CA PRO A 11 -6.74 1.61 17.53
C PRO A 11 -7.69 2.69 18.07
N LYS A 12 -8.08 2.53 19.34
CA LYS A 12 -8.99 3.48 20.00
C LYS A 12 -8.18 4.56 20.71
N MET A 13 -8.75 5.76 20.77
CA MET A 13 -8.25 6.87 21.59
C MET A 13 -9.39 7.51 22.36
N GLU A 14 -9.06 8.20 23.45
CA GLU A 14 -10.02 9.03 24.16
C GLU A 14 -10.43 10.23 23.30
N TYR A 15 -11.70 10.63 23.43
CA TYR A 15 -12.17 11.84 22.77
C TYR A 15 -11.51 13.08 23.39
N PRO A 16 -11.04 14.04 22.58
CA PRO A 16 -10.45 15.26 23.10
C PRO A 16 -11.50 16.08 23.87
N LYS A 17 -11.13 16.59 25.04
CA LYS A 17 -12.01 17.44 25.86
C LYS A 17 -11.91 18.92 25.52
N ASN A 18 -10.77 19.35 24.97
CA ASN A 18 -10.47 20.74 24.62
C ASN A 18 -9.71 20.81 23.30
N VAL A 19 -9.66 21.99 22.68
CA VAL A 19 -8.83 22.25 21.50
C VAL A 19 -7.38 22.48 21.94
N GLU A 20 -6.43 21.84 21.26
CA GLU A 20 -4.99 21.97 21.50
C GLU A 20 -4.28 22.51 20.26
N PHE A 21 -3.16 23.22 20.46
CA PHE A 21 -2.37 23.83 19.38
C PHE A 21 -0.93 23.31 19.42
N VAL A 22 -0.35 23.13 18.23
CA VAL A 22 1.05 22.70 18.08
C VAL A 22 1.97 23.79 18.60
N LYS A 23 2.74 23.48 19.65
CA LYS A 23 3.67 24.44 20.28
C LYS A 23 5.03 24.50 19.59
N ASN A 24 5.51 23.38 19.07
CA ASN A 24 6.83 23.26 18.46
C ASN A 24 6.76 22.31 17.26
N GLN A 25 7.56 22.58 16.22
CA GLN A 25 7.76 21.68 15.10
C GLN A 25 9.22 21.19 15.08
N PRO A 26 9.51 19.96 15.54
CA PRO A 26 10.87 19.46 15.55
C PRO A 26 11.41 19.30 14.12
N SER A 27 12.71 19.51 13.95
CA SER A 27 13.41 19.23 12.68
C SER A 27 13.40 17.73 12.38
N LEU A 28 13.68 17.37 11.11
CA LEU A 28 13.81 15.98 10.67
C LEU A 28 14.80 15.18 11.54
N ILE A 29 15.98 15.76 11.82
CA ILE A 29 17.04 15.15 12.63
C ILE A 29 16.57 14.92 14.06
N ASN A 30 15.90 15.92 14.66
CA ASN A 30 15.39 15.82 16.03
C ASN A 30 14.26 14.79 16.16
N THR A 31 13.51 14.53 15.09
CA THR A 31 12.44 13.50 15.09
C THR A 31 13.00 12.07 14.99
N TRP A 32 14.21 11.91 14.44
CA TRP A 32 14.89 10.61 14.32
C TRP A 32 15.74 10.25 15.55
N LEU A 33 16.41 11.24 16.16
CA LEU A 33 17.34 11.05 17.27
C LEU A 33 16.82 11.52 18.64
N GLY A 34 15.69 12.22 18.67
CA GLY A 34 15.09 12.78 19.88
C GLY A 34 13.76 12.14 20.26
N GLU A 35 13.17 12.63 21.35
CA GLU A 35 11.84 12.20 21.80
C GLU A 35 10.77 12.53 20.74
N LYS A 36 9.97 11.52 20.41
CA LYS A 36 8.91 11.63 19.41
C LYS A 36 7.61 11.97 20.11
N ARG A 37 6.84 12.92 19.56
CA ARG A 37 5.45 13.12 20.01
C ARG A 37 4.61 11.87 19.73
N PRO A 38 3.53 11.63 20.49
CA PRO A 38 2.55 10.59 20.16
C PRO A 38 2.01 10.74 18.73
N LEU A 39 1.61 9.62 18.11
CA LEU A 39 0.91 9.63 16.83
C LEU A 39 -0.43 10.36 16.98
N ASN A 40 -0.80 11.16 15.98
CA ASN A 40 -2.12 11.78 15.94
C ASN A 40 -3.15 10.83 15.31
N THR A 41 -4.43 11.18 15.40
CA THR A 41 -5.53 10.33 14.89
C THR A 41 -5.41 10.00 13.40
N LEU A 42 -4.97 10.96 12.57
CA LEU A 42 -4.79 10.74 11.14
C LEU A 42 -3.65 9.74 10.89
N GLU A 43 -2.51 9.93 11.56
CA GLU A 43 -1.34 9.04 11.44
C GLU A 43 -1.64 7.60 11.86
N ILE A 44 -2.38 7.44 12.97
CA ILE A 44 -2.84 6.12 13.44
C ILE A 44 -3.78 5.49 12.41
N THR A 45 -4.71 6.28 11.86
CA THR A 45 -5.69 5.82 10.88
C THR A 45 -5.00 5.34 9.61
N GLU A 46 -4.10 6.14 9.05
CA GLU A 46 -3.39 5.78 7.81
C GLU A 46 -2.50 4.54 8.00
N LEU A 47 -1.77 4.45 9.12
CA LEU A 47 -0.98 3.25 9.43
C LEU A 47 -1.86 2.00 9.49
N PHE A 48 -3.01 2.07 10.17
CA PHE A 48 -3.96 0.97 10.24
C PHE A 48 -4.51 0.60 8.86
N MET A 49 -4.93 1.59 8.07
CA MET A 49 -5.49 1.38 6.73
C MET A 49 -4.48 0.73 5.78
N GLU A 50 -3.21 1.13 5.82
CA GLU A 50 -2.16 0.53 5.00
C GLU A 50 -1.87 -0.93 5.39
N ILE A 51 -1.92 -1.23 6.68
CA ILE A 51 -1.77 -2.60 7.20
C ILE A 51 -2.94 -3.46 6.71
N GLU A 52 -4.19 -2.98 6.82
CA GLU A 52 -5.37 -3.71 6.33
C GLU A 52 -5.33 -3.94 4.82
N ARG A 53 -5.05 -2.89 4.03
CA ARG A 53 -4.97 -2.98 2.57
C ARG A 53 -3.95 -4.03 2.15
N ASN A 54 -2.77 -4.03 2.76
CA ASN A 54 -1.73 -5.00 2.44
C ASN A 54 -2.07 -6.41 2.96
N ALA A 55 -2.77 -6.56 4.09
CA ALA A 55 -3.25 -7.86 4.56
C ALA A 55 -4.21 -8.50 3.54
N VAL A 56 -5.19 -7.74 3.04
CA VAL A 56 -6.08 -8.17 1.95
C VAL A 56 -5.29 -8.48 0.68
N GLY A 57 -4.34 -7.61 0.32
CA GLY A 57 -3.46 -7.80 -0.83
C GLY A 57 -2.64 -9.08 -0.76
N LEU A 58 -2.12 -9.46 0.42
CA LEU A 58 -1.36 -10.69 0.63
C LEU A 58 -2.19 -11.94 0.34
N ILE A 59 -3.45 -11.96 0.79
CA ILE A 59 -4.36 -13.09 0.55
C ILE A 59 -4.69 -13.19 -0.94
N LEU A 60 -5.00 -12.06 -1.58
CA LEU A 60 -5.25 -12.00 -3.02
C LEU A 60 -4.02 -12.52 -3.80
N LEU A 61 -2.83 -12.01 -3.49
CA LEU A 61 -1.58 -12.43 -4.13
C LEU A 61 -1.32 -13.92 -3.92
N MET A 62 -1.53 -14.45 -2.72
CA MET A 62 -1.39 -15.88 -2.44
C MET A 62 -2.31 -16.73 -3.32
N GLY A 63 -3.58 -16.34 -3.45
CA GLY A 63 -4.55 -17.01 -4.32
C GLY A 63 -4.15 -16.96 -5.80
N LEU A 64 -3.73 -15.79 -6.29
CA LEU A 64 -3.33 -15.62 -7.70
C LEU A 64 -2.02 -16.36 -8.02
N ILE A 65 -1.02 -16.31 -7.13
CA ILE A 65 0.24 -17.07 -7.27
C ILE A 65 -0.02 -18.58 -7.39
N GLN A 66 -1.01 -19.10 -6.67
CA GLN A 66 -1.36 -20.52 -6.69
C GLN A 66 -1.87 -20.97 -8.07
N VAL A 67 -2.60 -20.10 -8.78
CA VAL A 67 -3.28 -20.46 -10.04
C VAL A 67 -2.57 -19.94 -11.30
N THR A 68 -1.69 -18.94 -11.18
CA THR A 68 -0.87 -18.42 -12.30
C THR A 68 0.12 -19.47 -12.77
N LYS A 69 0.07 -19.75 -14.08
CA LYS A 69 0.95 -20.70 -14.79
C LYS A 69 2.12 -19.99 -15.45
N ASP A 70 1.91 -18.75 -15.89
CA ASP A 70 2.95 -17.95 -16.50
C ASP A 70 4.07 -17.62 -15.49
N LYS A 71 5.32 -17.99 -15.81
CA LYS A 71 6.45 -17.86 -14.88
C LYS A 71 6.83 -16.41 -14.60
N GLU A 72 6.73 -15.53 -15.59
CA GLU A 72 7.11 -14.12 -15.42
C GLU A 72 6.08 -13.39 -14.57
N ILE A 73 4.80 -13.61 -14.86
CA ILE A 73 3.70 -13.07 -14.05
C ILE A 73 3.80 -13.63 -12.64
N LYS A 74 4.00 -14.94 -12.47
CA LYS A 74 4.15 -15.54 -11.13
C LYS A 74 5.30 -14.93 -10.33
N ASN A 75 6.44 -14.67 -10.97
CA ASN A 75 7.57 -14.03 -10.32
C ASN A 75 7.26 -12.58 -9.93
N TYR A 76 6.57 -11.83 -10.80
CA TYR A 76 6.06 -10.50 -10.49
C TYR A 76 5.11 -10.51 -9.28
N LEU A 77 4.18 -11.47 -9.21
CA LEU A 77 3.28 -11.62 -8.06
C LEU A 77 4.03 -11.99 -6.76
N LEU A 78 5.04 -12.86 -6.85
CA LEU A 78 5.88 -13.23 -5.70
C LEU A 78 6.66 -12.03 -5.15
N LYS A 79 7.18 -11.15 -6.03
CA LYS A 79 7.78 -9.88 -5.61
C LYS A 79 6.77 -8.98 -4.90
N GLY A 80 5.56 -8.87 -5.45
CA GLY A 80 4.45 -8.13 -4.83
C GLY A 80 4.12 -8.66 -3.44
N LYS A 81 4.05 -9.99 -3.26
CA LYS A 81 3.81 -10.61 -1.96
C LYS A 81 4.88 -10.25 -0.93
N LYS A 82 6.15 -10.28 -1.35
CA LYS A 82 7.28 -9.89 -0.48
C LYS A 82 7.20 -8.41 -0.09
N LEU A 83 6.85 -7.54 -1.04
CA LEU A 83 6.71 -6.10 -0.82
C LEU A 83 5.53 -5.79 0.12
N ALA A 84 4.37 -6.40 -0.10
CA ALA A 84 3.20 -6.23 0.77
C ALA A 84 3.50 -6.69 2.21
N LYS A 85 4.18 -7.84 2.37
CA LYS A 85 4.60 -8.31 3.71
C LYS A 85 5.53 -7.30 4.39
N LYS A 86 6.53 -6.79 3.67
CA LYS A 86 7.44 -5.77 4.19
C LYS A 86 6.70 -4.51 4.65
N GLN A 87 5.69 -4.06 3.89
CA GLN A 87 4.88 -2.91 4.27
C GLN A 87 4.11 -3.15 5.57
N VAL A 88 3.44 -4.30 5.69
CA VAL A 88 2.75 -4.71 6.94
C VAL A 88 3.73 -4.70 8.11
N ASP A 89 4.90 -5.34 7.96
CA ASP A 89 5.89 -5.44 9.04
C ASP A 89 6.42 -4.06 9.49
N ILE A 90 6.63 -3.13 8.54
CA ILE A 90 7.08 -1.75 8.85
C ILE A 90 6.00 -0.98 9.62
N PHE A 91 4.78 -0.95 9.10
CA PHE A 91 3.71 -0.14 9.68
C PHE A 91 3.21 -0.71 11.00
N ASP A 92 3.15 -2.03 11.14
CA ASP A 92 2.82 -2.70 12.41
C ASP A 92 3.87 -2.40 13.48
N LYS A 93 5.16 -2.43 13.12
CA LYS A 93 6.24 -2.02 14.01
C LYS A 93 6.07 -0.56 14.47
N LEU A 94 5.75 0.36 13.56
CA LEU A 94 5.55 1.77 13.90
C LEU A 94 4.37 1.96 14.87
N LEU A 95 3.28 1.21 14.72
CA LEU A 95 2.16 1.27 15.67
C LEU A 95 2.56 0.70 17.03
N LYS A 96 3.24 -0.46 17.06
CA LYS A 96 3.69 -1.10 18.31
C LYS A 96 4.69 -0.23 19.09
N GLU A 97 5.59 0.47 18.40
CA GLU A 97 6.51 1.44 19.02
C GLU A 97 5.80 2.64 19.66
N ASN A 98 4.50 2.86 19.36
CA ASN A 98 3.66 3.90 19.94
C ASN A 98 2.51 3.29 20.76
N ASP A 99 2.70 2.09 21.31
CA ASP A 99 1.76 1.38 22.17
C ASP A 99 0.38 1.12 21.55
N HIS A 100 0.29 1.10 20.21
CA HIS A 100 -0.90 0.72 19.48
C HIS A 100 -0.77 -0.73 18.97
N PHE A 101 -1.66 -1.58 19.45
CA PHE A 101 -1.72 -2.99 19.05
C PHE A 101 -2.92 -3.22 18.14
N ILE A 102 -2.67 -3.74 16.95
CA ILE A 102 -3.73 -4.20 16.06
C ILE A 102 -3.97 -5.69 16.33
N GLY A 103 -5.24 -6.05 16.51
CA GLY A 103 -5.69 -7.43 16.41
C GLY A 103 -6.41 -7.64 15.08
N PHE A 104 -6.02 -8.67 14.33
CA PHE A 104 -6.77 -9.14 13.17
C PHE A 104 -7.75 -10.23 13.62
N PRO A 105 -9.05 -9.92 13.81
CA PRO A 105 -10.05 -10.89 14.27
C PRO A 105 -10.31 -12.04 13.27
N ILE A 106 -10.00 -11.88 11.98
CA ILE A 106 -10.21 -12.94 10.98
C ILE A 106 -8.88 -13.40 10.39
N THR A 107 -8.56 -14.68 10.60
CA THR A 107 -7.54 -15.40 9.82
C THR A 107 -8.13 -15.72 8.45
N MET A 108 -7.98 -14.81 7.49
CA MET A 108 -8.36 -15.08 6.10
C MET A 108 -7.29 -15.97 5.45
N GLU A 109 -7.70 -17.12 4.94
CA GLU A 109 -6.81 -18.13 4.37
C GLU A 109 -7.16 -18.44 2.92
N VAL A 110 -6.15 -18.86 2.15
CA VAL A 110 -6.32 -19.27 0.75
C VAL A 110 -6.67 -20.76 0.69
N ARG A 111 -7.73 -21.10 -0.05
CA ARG A 111 -8.13 -22.50 -0.29
C ARG A 111 -7.17 -23.19 -1.27
N ASN A 112 -7.07 -24.51 -1.22
CA ASN A 112 -6.25 -25.35 -2.10
C ASN A 112 -6.69 -25.45 -3.58
N SER A 113 -7.54 -24.54 -4.09
CA SER A 113 -8.01 -24.57 -5.49
C SER A 113 -6.92 -24.18 -6.48
N THR A 114 -6.59 -25.05 -7.42
CA THR A 114 -5.60 -24.77 -8.48
C THR A 114 -6.23 -24.29 -9.80
N ILE A 115 -7.55 -24.15 -9.83
CA ILE A 115 -8.29 -23.67 -11.00
C ILE A 115 -8.31 -22.15 -10.97
N SER A 116 -7.73 -21.52 -11.99
CA SER A 116 -7.75 -20.06 -12.12
C SER A 116 -9.14 -19.57 -12.50
N PRO A 117 -9.73 -18.61 -11.77
CA PRO A 117 -10.97 -17.96 -12.18
C PRO A 117 -10.75 -16.89 -13.26
N PHE A 118 -9.50 -16.45 -13.50
CA PHE A 118 -9.16 -15.34 -14.38
C PHE A 118 -8.05 -15.70 -15.38
N SER A 119 -8.01 -14.96 -16.50
CA SER A 119 -6.91 -15.06 -17.46
C SER A 119 -5.64 -14.41 -16.92
N GLU A 120 -4.47 -14.82 -17.42
CA GLU A 120 -3.18 -14.22 -17.05
C GLU A 120 -3.14 -12.71 -17.33
N ARG A 121 -3.77 -12.25 -18.42
CA ARG A 121 -3.93 -10.83 -18.74
C ARG A 121 -4.71 -10.09 -17.66
N LEU A 122 -5.84 -10.65 -17.22
CA LEU A 122 -6.67 -10.02 -16.20
C LEU A 122 -5.99 -10.05 -14.83
N ILE A 123 -5.28 -11.13 -14.47
CA ILE A 123 -4.50 -11.24 -13.24
C ILE A 123 -3.44 -10.13 -13.17
N LEU A 124 -2.64 -10.01 -14.23
CA LEU A 124 -1.59 -8.98 -14.29
C LEU A 124 -2.19 -7.57 -14.23
N PHE A 125 -3.28 -7.33 -14.97
CA PHE A 125 -3.97 -6.04 -14.96
C PHE A 125 -4.50 -5.69 -13.56
N ILE A 126 -5.19 -6.61 -12.88
CA ILE A 126 -5.72 -6.39 -11.52
C ILE A 126 -4.59 -5.98 -10.56
N ILE A 127 -3.45 -6.65 -10.60
CA ILE A 127 -2.35 -6.36 -9.67
C ILE A 127 -1.63 -5.06 -10.05
N ALA A 128 -1.41 -4.79 -11.34
CA ALA A 128 -0.84 -3.53 -11.79
C ALA A 128 -1.73 -2.33 -11.42
N THR A 129 -3.05 -2.44 -11.59
CA THR A 129 -4.01 -1.39 -11.19
C THR A 129 -4.09 -1.27 -9.66
N SER A 130 -4.07 -2.39 -8.93
CA SER A 130 -4.03 -2.37 -7.46
C SER A 130 -2.79 -1.63 -6.94
N ASN A 131 -1.65 -1.79 -7.62
CA ASN A 131 -0.44 -1.04 -7.29
C ASN A 131 -0.59 0.47 -7.54
N GLN A 132 -1.28 0.90 -8.62
CA GLN A 132 -1.56 2.32 -8.85
C GLN A 132 -2.43 2.92 -7.73
N ILE A 133 -3.42 2.17 -7.25
CA ILE A 133 -4.24 2.57 -6.10
C ILE A 133 -3.38 2.68 -4.84
N ALA A 134 -2.46 1.73 -4.62
CA ALA A 134 -1.53 1.78 -3.49
C ALA A 134 -0.59 3.00 -3.53
N ILE A 135 -0.09 3.38 -4.71
CA ILE A 135 0.70 4.61 -4.88
C ILE A 135 -0.10 5.84 -4.42
N SER A 136 -1.37 5.91 -4.81
CA SER A 136 -2.25 7.02 -4.41
C SER A 136 -2.50 7.05 -2.90
N ALA A 137 -2.77 5.88 -2.30
CA ALA A 137 -3.02 5.77 -0.86
C ALA A 137 -1.78 6.15 -0.03
N LEU A 138 -0.60 5.65 -0.41
CA LEU A 138 0.66 6.01 0.24
C LEU A 138 1.02 7.49 0.10
N ALA A 139 0.73 8.10 -1.06
CA ALA A 139 0.93 9.52 -1.28
C ALA A 139 -0.01 10.37 -0.40
N ASP A 140 -1.26 9.93 -0.23
CA ASP A 140 -2.22 10.58 0.66
C ASP A 140 -1.77 10.48 2.13
N ALA A 141 -1.41 9.28 2.58
CA ALA A 141 -0.87 9.02 3.91
C ALA A 141 0.39 9.85 4.20
N LEU A 142 1.29 9.98 3.22
CA LEU A 142 2.46 10.86 3.29
C LEU A 142 2.05 12.33 3.46
N SER A 143 1.02 12.78 2.75
CA SER A 143 0.59 14.19 2.77
C SER A 143 0.02 14.63 4.11
N VAL A 144 -0.70 13.74 4.80
CA VAL A 144 -1.30 14.01 6.12
C VAL A 144 -0.36 13.72 7.29
N SER A 145 0.76 13.07 7.03
CA SER A 145 1.76 12.73 8.05
C SER A 145 2.54 13.97 8.52
N MET A 146 2.24 14.41 9.74
CA MET A 146 2.92 15.55 10.36
C MET A 146 4.23 15.13 11.04
N ARG A 147 4.35 13.88 11.46
CA ARG A 147 5.59 13.31 12.02
C ARG A 147 6.59 13.01 10.91
N ARG A 148 7.78 13.58 11.06
CA ARG A 148 8.82 13.55 10.02
C ARG A 148 9.43 12.17 9.82
N ASP A 149 9.55 11.36 10.88
CA ASP A 149 9.99 9.98 10.78
C ASP A 149 8.97 9.13 10.00
N LEU A 150 7.68 9.32 10.27
CA LEU A 150 6.59 8.62 9.57
C LEU A 150 6.53 9.00 8.09
N ALA A 151 6.61 10.30 7.78
CA ALA A 151 6.68 10.78 6.39
C ALA A 151 7.87 10.17 5.63
N ALA A 152 9.03 10.02 6.27
CA ALA A 152 10.19 9.37 5.66
C ALA A 152 9.93 7.87 5.36
N HIS A 153 9.26 7.14 6.26
CA HIS A 153 8.88 5.74 6.02
C HIS A 153 7.93 5.62 4.82
N TYR A 154 6.89 6.46 4.76
CA TYR A 154 5.97 6.47 3.62
C TYR A 154 6.69 6.80 2.31
N PHE A 155 7.59 7.80 2.31
CA PHE A 155 8.36 8.16 1.13
C PHE A 155 9.24 7.00 0.61
N LEU A 156 9.94 6.30 1.52
CA LEU A 156 10.77 5.16 1.15
C LEU A 156 9.94 4.00 0.59
N VAL A 157 8.82 3.67 1.24
CA VAL A 157 7.89 2.64 0.79
C VAL A 157 7.28 3.00 -0.56
N LEU A 158 6.84 4.25 -0.73
CA LEU A 158 6.30 4.77 -1.99
C LEU A 158 7.27 4.57 -3.16
N GLY A 159 8.57 4.85 -2.96
CA GLY A 159 9.59 4.60 -3.98
C GLY A 159 9.69 3.13 -4.39
N GLU A 160 9.59 2.19 -3.44
CA GLU A 160 9.59 0.76 -3.73
C GLU A 160 8.35 0.31 -4.49
N VAL A 161 7.17 0.84 -4.12
CA VAL A 161 5.88 0.55 -4.75
C VAL A 161 5.80 1.16 -6.16
N MET A 162 6.36 2.34 -6.37
CA MET A 162 6.50 2.94 -7.71
C MET A 162 7.37 2.09 -8.62
N ARG A 163 8.53 1.62 -8.13
CA ARG A 163 9.40 0.72 -8.88
C ARG A 163 8.70 -0.61 -9.22
N TYR A 164 7.95 -1.17 -8.27
CA TYR A 164 7.15 -2.37 -8.52
C TYR A 164 6.04 -2.13 -9.57
N GLY A 165 5.44 -0.95 -9.56
CA GLY A 165 4.46 -0.54 -10.58
C GLY A 165 5.05 -0.46 -11.97
N ASP A 166 6.26 0.08 -12.10
CA ASP A 166 6.98 0.16 -13.38
C ASP A 166 7.26 -1.24 -13.96
N GLU A 167 7.67 -2.20 -13.12
CA GLU A 167 7.83 -3.60 -13.56
C GLU A 167 6.52 -4.20 -14.11
N GLY A 168 5.38 -3.92 -13.46
CA GLY A 168 4.06 -4.40 -13.90
C GLY A 168 3.61 -3.76 -15.20
N LEU A 169 3.79 -2.43 -15.32
CA LEU A 169 3.50 -1.69 -16.54
C LEU A 169 4.35 -2.18 -17.72
N LYS A 170 5.65 -2.38 -17.50
CA LYS A 170 6.56 -2.95 -18.49
C LYS A 170 6.07 -4.31 -18.99
N LEU A 171 5.68 -5.20 -18.08
CA LEU A 171 5.19 -6.54 -18.45
C LEU A 171 3.88 -6.46 -19.27
N LEU A 172 2.98 -5.53 -18.94
CA LEU A 172 1.76 -5.29 -19.74
C LEU A 172 2.10 -4.75 -21.14
N ILE A 173 3.07 -3.85 -21.27
CA ILE A 173 3.51 -3.28 -22.55
C ILE A 173 4.18 -4.36 -23.42
N GLU A 174 5.13 -5.10 -22.87
CA GLU A 174 5.87 -6.16 -23.60
C GLU A 174 4.94 -7.24 -24.16
N ARG A 175 3.80 -7.47 -23.51
CA ARG A 175 2.78 -8.43 -23.93
C ARG A 175 1.66 -7.85 -24.81
N GLY A 176 1.71 -6.55 -25.10
CA GLY A 176 0.66 -5.86 -25.86
C GLY A 176 -0.69 -5.82 -25.15
N TRP A 177 -0.69 -5.88 -23.82
CA TRP A 177 -1.90 -5.90 -22.99
C TRP A 177 -2.27 -4.55 -22.39
N MET A 178 -1.36 -3.57 -22.48
CA MET A 178 -1.59 -2.19 -22.07
C MET A 178 -2.25 -1.38 -23.19
N GLU A 179 -3.46 -0.92 -22.96
CA GLU A 179 -4.14 0.00 -23.88
C GLU A 179 -3.58 1.41 -23.72
N GLN A 180 -3.36 2.07 -24.84
CA GLN A 180 -2.89 3.46 -24.85
C GLN A 180 -4.09 4.40 -24.62
N PRO A 181 -4.06 5.25 -23.58
CA PRO A 181 -5.09 6.27 -23.40
C PRO A 181 -5.10 7.25 -24.59
N PRO A 182 -6.24 7.88 -24.92
CA PRO A 182 -6.31 8.88 -25.97
C PRO A 182 -5.26 9.99 -25.78
N GLN A 183 -4.51 10.30 -26.84
CA GLN A 183 -3.44 11.31 -26.81
C GLN A 183 -3.78 12.51 -27.71
N PRO A 184 -3.42 13.74 -27.31
CA PRO A 184 -3.47 14.87 -28.22
C PRO A 184 -2.43 14.69 -29.35
N ILE A 185 -2.63 15.41 -30.46
CA ILE A 185 -1.65 15.45 -31.55
C ILE A 185 -0.33 16.01 -31.01
N ASP A 186 0.77 15.31 -31.31
CA ASP A 186 2.13 15.80 -31.06
C ASP A 186 2.45 16.96 -32.01
N ARG A 187 2.26 18.19 -31.52
CA ARG A 187 2.49 19.43 -32.30
C ARG A 187 3.94 19.55 -32.79
N ASN A 188 4.91 19.06 -32.02
CA ASN A 188 6.33 19.12 -32.40
C ASN A 188 6.65 18.18 -33.56
N LYS A 189 5.98 17.02 -33.65
CA LYS A 189 6.03 16.16 -34.84
C LYS A 189 5.24 16.74 -36.01
N PHE A 190 4.13 17.42 -35.73
CA PHE A 190 3.28 18.02 -36.75
C PHE A 190 3.98 19.18 -37.49
N TYR A 191 4.72 20.04 -36.78
CA TYR A 191 5.46 21.16 -37.40
C TYR A 191 6.70 20.74 -38.20
N LYS A 192 7.11 19.47 -38.11
CA LYS A 192 8.28 18.90 -38.82
C LYS A 192 7.91 18.16 -40.11
N LYS A 193 6.61 18.07 -40.43
CA LYS A 193 6.13 17.65 -41.75
C LYS A 193 6.04 18.86 -42.67
#